data_AF-A0A668AI41-F1
#
_entry.id   AF-A0A668AI41-F1
#
_cell.length_a   1.000
_cell.length_b   1.000
_cell.length_c   1.000
_cell.angle_alpha   90.00
_cell.angle_beta   90.00
_cell.angle_gamma   90.00
#
_symmetry.space_group_name_H-M   'P 1'
#
loop_
_entity.id
_entity.type
_entity.pdbx_description
1 polymer ?
#
loop_
_entity_poly.entity_id
_entity_poly.type
_entity_poly.pdbx_seq_one_letter_code
_entity_poly.pdbx_strand_id
1 'polypeptide(L)'
;MNHLLKVPLLAGRAFSSSARQLRNKVPEAQKLFQEDNGLPVHIKGGTTDVLLYRATMTLTLAGTCYSLYWLLVASQPRNKD
;
A
#
# COMPACT_ATOMS: atom_id res chain seq x y z
N MET A 1 -36.70 -29.86 -21.62
CA MET A 1 -36.93 -28.57 -20.93
C MET A 1 -35.91 -28.31 -19.81
N ASN A 2 -34.59 -28.57 -20.03
CA ASN A 2 -33.60 -28.60 -18.95
C ASN A 2 -32.45 -27.58 -19.13
N HIS A 3 -32.50 -26.75 -20.18
CA HIS A 3 -31.43 -25.78 -20.49
C HIS A 3 -31.49 -24.55 -19.58
N LEU A 4 -32.68 -24.12 -19.19
CA LEU A 4 -32.89 -22.94 -18.33
C LEU A 4 -32.39 -23.16 -16.90
N LEU A 5 -32.45 -24.40 -16.39
CA LEU A 5 -31.94 -24.75 -15.05
C LEU A 5 -30.41 -24.84 -14.98
N LYS A 6 -29.72 -24.93 -16.14
CA LYS A 6 -28.24 -25.01 -16.21
C LYS A 6 -27.58 -23.63 -16.22
N VAL A 7 -28.29 -22.58 -16.66
CA VAL A 7 -27.78 -21.21 -16.74
C VAL A 7 -27.27 -20.69 -15.38
N PRO A 8 -28.02 -20.77 -14.26
CA PRO A 8 -27.52 -20.28 -12.97
C PRO A 8 -26.32 -21.09 -12.45
N LEU A 9 -26.26 -22.39 -12.74
CA LEU A 9 -25.16 -23.27 -12.34
C LEU A 9 -23.88 -22.98 -13.14
N LEU A 10 -24.01 -22.69 -14.44
CA LEU A 10 -22.90 -22.28 -15.30
C LEU A 10 -22.42 -20.86 -14.97
N ALA A 11 -23.33 -19.93 -14.67
CA ALA A 11 -23.01 -18.58 -14.20
C ALA A 11 -22.25 -18.62 -12.86
N GLY A 12 -22.73 -19.42 -11.88
CA GLY A 12 -22.03 -19.61 -10.60
C GLY A 12 -20.63 -20.20 -10.74
N ARG A 13 -20.40 -21.11 -11.71
CA ARG A 13 -19.06 -21.64 -12.01
C ARG A 13 -18.11 -20.59 -12.60
N ALA A 14 -18.61 -19.69 -13.46
CA ALA A 14 -17.80 -18.63 -14.06
C ALA A 14 -17.25 -17.66 -12.99
N PHE A 15 -18.08 -17.28 -12.02
CA PHE A 15 -17.66 -16.42 -10.90
C PHE A 15 -16.82 -17.14 -9.83
N SER A 16 -16.90 -18.47 -9.74
CA SER A 16 -16.10 -19.32 -8.85
C SER A 16 -14.69 -19.65 -9.41
N SER A 17 -14.32 -19.14 -10.59
CA SER A 17 -13.03 -19.43 -11.24
C SER A 17 -11.87 -18.57 -10.72
N SER A 18 -12.11 -17.32 -10.32
CA SER A 18 -11.02 -16.39 -9.95
C SER A 18 -10.21 -16.87 -8.73
N ALA A 19 -10.89 -17.46 -7.74
CA ALA A 19 -10.23 -18.06 -6.57
C ALA A 19 -9.40 -19.31 -6.90
N ARG A 20 -9.67 -19.99 -8.02
CA ARG A 20 -8.93 -21.19 -8.47
C ARG A 20 -7.69 -20.87 -9.31
N GLN A 21 -7.48 -19.62 -9.73
CA GLN A 21 -6.29 -19.20 -10.49
C GLN A 21 -5.20 -18.54 -9.64
N LEU A 22 -5.46 -18.27 -8.35
CA LEU A 22 -4.43 -17.75 -7.45
C LEU A 22 -3.47 -18.89 -7.06
N ARG A 23 -2.24 -18.80 -7.56
CA ARG A 23 -1.15 -19.71 -7.17
C ARG A 23 -0.55 -19.23 -5.85
N ASN A 24 -0.16 -20.16 -4.98
CA ASN A 24 0.56 -19.82 -3.77
C ASN A 24 1.92 -19.21 -4.10
N LYS A 25 2.11 -17.93 -3.74
CA LYS A 25 3.38 -17.19 -3.89
C LYS A 25 4.15 -17.00 -2.59
N VAL A 26 3.69 -17.58 -1.48
CA VAL A 26 4.36 -17.48 -0.17
C VAL A 26 5.82 -17.95 -0.26
N PRO A 27 6.18 -19.06 -0.94
CA PRO A 27 7.58 -19.47 -1.04
C PRO A 27 8.46 -18.45 -1.78
N GLU A 28 7.92 -17.78 -2.82
CA GLU A 28 8.62 -16.73 -3.58
C GLU A 28 8.89 -15.51 -2.69
N ALA A 29 7.87 -15.07 -1.95
CA ALA A 29 7.98 -13.96 -1.01
C ALA A 29 8.92 -14.28 0.15
N GLN A 30 8.85 -15.49 0.73
CA GLN A 30 9.78 -15.94 1.76
C GLN A 30 11.23 -15.89 1.28
N LYS A 31 11.50 -16.36 0.06
CA LYS A 31 12.84 -16.28 -0.52
C LYS A 31 13.34 -14.83 -0.65
N LEU A 32 12.49 -13.91 -1.13
CA LEU A 32 12.83 -12.50 -1.26
C LEU A 32 13.12 -11.84 0.12
N PHE A 33 12.22 -12.03 1.09
CA PHE A 33 12.33 -11.38 2.40
C PHE A 33 13.30 -12.07 3.36
N GLN A 34 13.77 -13.29 3.06
CA GLN A 34 14.80 -13.99 3.83
C GLN A 34 16.18 -13.98 3.16
N GLU A 35 16.32 -13.39 1.96
CA GLU A 35 17.62 -13.18 1.34
C GLU A 35 18.55 -12.42 2.30
N ASP A 36 19.79 -12.92 2.48
CA ASP A 36 20.79 -12.32 3.35
C ASP A 36 21.57 -11.23 2.62
N ASN A 37 20.86 -10.16 2.28
CA ASN A 37 21.39 -9.00 1.55
C ASN A 37 21.64 -7.80 2.46
N GLY A 38 21.51 -7.97 3.79
CA GLY A 38 21.71 -6.91 4.78
C GLY A 38 20.66 -5.79 4.77
N LEU A 39 19.61 -5.89 3.93
CA LEU A 39 18.58 -4.85 3.85
C LEU A 39 17.61 -4.93 5.05
N PRO A 40 17.25 -3.78 5.65
CA PRO A 40 16.21 -3.74 6.66
C PRO A 40 14.84 -4.06 6.06
N VAL A 41 13.95 -4.66 6.86
CA VAL A 41 12.66 -5.20 6.39
C VAL A 41 11.78 -4.18 5.64
N HIS A 42 11.81 -2.90 6.01
CA HIS A 42 10.99 -1.85 5.40
C HIS A 42 11.48 -1.36 4.03
N ILE A 43 12.64 -1.82 3.56
CA ILE A 43 13.19 -1.57 2.21
C ILE A 43 13.38 -2.87 1.43
N LYS A 44 13.09 -4.02 2.04
CA LYS A 44 13.47 -5.33 1.52
C LYS A 44 12.67 -5.75 0.27
N GLY A 45 11.53 -5.11 0.01
CA GLY A 45 10.76 -5.26 -1.23
C GLY A 45 11.35 -4.53 -2.44
N GLY A 46 12.40 -3.73 -2.26
CA GLY A 46 13.20 -3.16 -3.36
C GLY A 46 12.90 -1.69 -3.64
N THR A 47 12.93 -1.30 -4.92
CA THR A 47 12.90 0.11 -5.35
C THR A 47 11.61 0.84 -4.97
N THR A 48 10.48 0.16 -5.02
CA THR A 48 9.18 0.72 -4.61
C THR A 48 9.19 1.13 -3.14
N ASP A 49 9.75 0.29 -2.26
CA ASP A 49 9.85 0.58 -0.83
C ASP A 49 10.74 1.79 -0.59
N VAL A 50 11.88 1.90 -1.28
CA VAL A 50 12.77 3.07 -1.20
C VAL A 50 12.07 4.34 -1.64
N LEU A 51 11.36 4.30 -2.77
CA LEU A 51 10.65 5.45 -3.29
C LEU A 51 9.55 5.90 -2.33
N LEU A 52 8.77 4.95 -1.82
CA LEU A 52 7.70 5.23 -0.88
C LEU A 52 8.26 5.80 0.43
N TYR A 53 9.30 5.20 1.00
CA TYR A 53 9.97 5.70 2.19
C TYR A 53 10.45 7.15 2.02
N ARG A 54 11.14 7.45 0.91
CA ARG A 54 11.66 8.80 0.64
C ARG A 54 10.53 9.81 0.44
N ALA A 55 9.47 9.43 -0.28
CA ALA A 55 8.30 10.28 -0.48
C ALA A 55 7.60 10.59 0.85
N THR A 56 7.36 9.57 1.68
CA THR A 56 6.76 9.74 3.00
C THR A 56 7.63 10.62 3.90
N MET A 57 8.94 10.36 3.97
CA MET A 57 9.86 11.17 4.78
C MET A 57 9.90 12.63 4.32
N THR A 58 9.89 12.87 3.01
CA THR A 58 9.88 14.22 2.46
C THR A 58 8.59 14.95 2.83
N LEU A 59 7.44 14.27 2.68
CA LEU A 59 6.14 14.84 3.03
C LEU A 59 6.02 15.15 4.52
N THR A 60 6.49 14.26 5.40
CA THR A 60 6.42 14.48 6.84
C THR A 60 7.33 15.62 7.27
N LEU A 61 8.58 15.68 6.79
CA LEU A 61 9.49 16.78 7.10
C LEU A 61 8.94 18.13 6.60
N ALA A 62 8.44 18.17 5.37
CA ALA A 62 7.83 19.37 4.81
C ALA A 62 6.59 19.80 5.62
N GLY A 63 5.72 18.85 5.95
CA GLY A 63 4.54 19.09 6.79
C GLY A 63 4.91 19.61 8.18
N THR A 64 5.90 19.02 8.83
CA THR A 64 6.39 19.48 10.14
C THR A 64 6.92 20.91 10.07
N CYS A 65 7.77 21.23 9.09
CA CYS A 65 8.26 22.59 8.89
C CYS A 65 7.12 23.59 8.65
N TYR A 66 6.14 23.21 7.83
CA TYR A 66 4.97 24.04 7.55
C TYR A 66 4.11 24.27 8.81
N SER A 67 3.89 23.22 9.61
CA SER A 67 3.19 23.34 10.90
C SER A 67 3.93 24.24 11.87
N LEU A 68 5.26 24.13 11.97
CA LEU A 68 6.08 24.99 12.83
C LEU A 68 6.03 26.45 12.37
N TYR A 69 6.09 26.71 11.06
CA TYR A 69 5.93 28.05 10.51
C TYR A 69 4.59 28.66 10.94
N TRP A 70 3.49 27.94 10.76
CA TRP A 70 2.17 28.43 11.15
C TRP A 70 1.99 28.57 12.66
N LEU A 71 2.59 27.68 13.44
CA LEU A 71 2.61 27.80 14.89
C LEU A 71 3.31 29.10 15.32
N LEU A 72 4.45 29.43 14.72
CA LEU A 72 5.18 30.68 15.00
C LEU A 72 4.36 31.91 14.61
N VAL A 73 3.75 31.89 13.42
CA VAL A 73 2.86 32.97 12.96
C VAL A 73 1.67 33.15 13.91
N ALA A 74 1.03 32.05 14.31
CA ALA A 74 -0.11 32.08 15.24
C ALA A 74 0.28 32.52 16.65
N SER A 75 1.54 32.34 17.05
CA SER A 75 2.05 32.74 18.36
C SER A 75 2.36 34.24 18.47
N GLN A 76 2.41 34.97 17.35
CA GLN A 76 2.60 36.42 17.37
C GLN A 76 1.29 37.14 17.72
N PRO A 77 1.32 38.21 18.53
CA PRO A 77 0.13 38.99 18.82
C PRO A 77 -0.42 39.60 17.53
N ARG A 78 -1.70 39.36 17.27
CA ARG A 78 -2.44 40.04 16.19
C ARG A 78 -3.13 41.25 16.77
N ASN A 79 -2.92 42.40 16.15
CA ASN A 79 -3.73 43.57 16.44
C ASN A 79 -5.19 43.23 16.11
N LYS A 80 -6.07 43.46 17.08
CA LYS A 80 -7.52 43.51 16.83
C LYS A 80 -7.81 44.96 16.48
N ASP A 81 -8.22 45.19 15.25
CA ASP A 81 -9.04 46.37 14.96
C ASP A 81 -10.40 46.21 15.65
#